data_AF-A0AAU1RYI2-F1
#
_entry.id   AF-A0AAU1RYI2-F1
#
_cell.length_a   1.000
_cell.length_b   1.000
_cell.length_c   1.000
_cell.angle_alpha   90.00
_cell.angle_beta   90.00
_cell.angle_gamma   90.00
#
_symmetry.space_group_name_H-M   'P 1'
#
loop_
_entity.id
_entity.type
_entity.pdbx_description
1 polymer ?
#
loop_
_entity_poly.entity_id
_entity_poly.type
_entity_poly.pdbx_seq_one_letter_code
_entity_poly.pdbx_strand_id
1 'polypeptide(L)'
;MPTGHAGDNLPSSHANDLGHGPSASHEPPTGGGHSDGPNGAGHVDEPGGGHGDGPNGGHSGDTPTGDDHTPGGGDHGGTNSDGDSPSTGSHGDDSTPAEEPRPFERGGETEQQIRDQLRGSKVKPGDLDKALANLADHPAGQEMADLIASGRFNGMTNYDQVVSSFTQKDAMSGGVEQLRLAERLQNSGVTDIGFEIKKDIEIKPGVTTGPKTDLDVMARDADGKVYGYQFKDVLTPKKVANKMWQNIGQLADSGADVKVFVVDTKGSVADMLASGIQKDLARIHAERDVIVVLGVEDGTLMYPPGTNFMPGGRP
;
A
#
# COMPACT_ATOMS: atom_id res chain seq x y z
N MET A 1 14.23 8.45 70.12
CA MET A 1 15.66 8.06 70.09
C MET A 1 16.38 8.97 69.09
N PRO A 2 17.69 9.26 69.28
CA PRO A 2 18.33 10.44 68.71
C PRO A 2 18.95 10.27 67.31
N THR A 3 19.38 11.40 66.76
CA THR A 3 20.09 11.61 65.49
C THR A 3 21.58 11.27 65.54
N GLY A 4 22.21 11.10 64.37
CA GLY A 4 23.67 11.10 64.22
C GLY A 4 24.12 11.53 62.81
N HIS A 5 25.01 12.52 62.73
CA HIS A 5 25.70 12.96 61.51
C HIS A 5 27.23 12.80 61.70
N ALA A 6 27.94 12.44 60.62
CA ALA A 6 29.34 12.79 60.28
C ALA A 6 29.87 11.74 59.27
N GLY A 7 30.69 12.08 58.28
CA GLY A 7 31.16 13.41 57.87
C GLY A 7 32.10 13.31 56.65
N ASP A 8 32.36 14.44 55.99
CA ASP A 8 33.23 14.52 54.82
C ASP A 8 34.71 14.27 55.13
N ASN A 9 35.51 13.95 54.10
CA ASN A 9 36.71 14.72 53.75
C ASN A 9 37.32 14.27 52.40
N LEU A 10 37.85 15.23 51.65
CA LEU A 10 38.70 15.02 50.46
C LEU A 10 40.19 14.91 50.86
N PRO A 11 41.09 14.54 49.94
CA PRO A 11 41.88 15.62 49.31
C PRO A 11 42.06 15.46 47.79
N SER A 12 42.80 16.40 47.18
CA SER A 12 42.92 16.62 45.72
C SER A 12 44.39 16.56 45.24
N SER A 13 44.58 16.67 43.92
CA SER A 13 45.86 16.85 43.18
C SER A 13 46.76 15.58 43.06
N HIS A 14 47.67 15.44 42.08
CA HIS A 14 48.19 16.40 41.08
C HIS A 14 48.59 15.69 39.75
N ALA A 15 48.63 16.47 38.66
CA ALA A 15 49.67 16.59 37.61
C ALA A 15 50.68 15.43 37.36
N ASN A 16 51.10 15.09 36.12
CA ASN A 16 50.97 15.81 34.82
C ASN A 16 50.79 14.80 33.63
N ASP A 17 51.20 14.93 32.35
CA ASP A 17 52.22 15.76 31.69
C ASP A 17 51.97 16.11 30.19
N LEU A 18 53.04 16.35 29.39
CA LEU A 18 53.10 17.14 28.16
C LEU A 18 52.80 16.42 26.82
N GLY A 19 52.26 17.19 25.87
CA GLY A 19 52.33 16.94 24.42
C GLY A 19 51.78 18.11 23.57
N HIS A 20 52.65 19.02 23.10
CA HIS A 20 52.26 20.15 22.21
C HIS A 20 52.04 19.65 20.76
N GLY A 21 51.16 20.18 19.90
CA GLY A 21 50.96 21.57 19.44
C GLY A 21 51.25 21.65 17.91
N PRO A 22 50.99 22.74 17.16
CA PRO A 22 50.48 24.07 17.52
C PRO A 22 49.17 24.47 16.79
N SER A 23 48.72 25.71 17.01
CA SER A 23 47.47 26.30 16.50
C SER A 23 47.64 27.11 15.19
N ALA A 24 46.52 27.40 14.52
CA ALA A 24 46.35 28.59 13.68
C ALA A 24 44.90 29.11 13.77
N SER A 25 44.74 30.41 14.03
CA SER A 25 43.45 31.12 14.13
C SER A 25 43.51 32.42 13.33
N HIS A 26 42.41 32.87 12.74
CA HIS A 26 42.21 34.28 12.38
C HIS A 26 40.72 34.66 12.30
N GLU A 27 40.46 35.95 12.50
CA GLU A 27 39.14 36.57 12.71
C GLU A 27 38.56 37.20 11.43
N PRO A 28 37.23 37.48 11.37
CA PRO A 28 36.60 38.15 10.23
C PRO A 28 36.67 39.70 10.33
N PRO A 29 36.81 40.41 9.19
CA PRO A 29 36.65 41.87 9.13
C PRO A 29 35.21 42.31 8.82
N THR A 30 34.87 43.55 9.18
CA THR A 30 33.52 44.12 9.07
C THR A 30 33.39 45.22 8.01
N GLY A 31 32.23 45.25 7.33
CA GLY A 31 31.54 46.50 6.97
C GLY A 31 31.77 47.09 5.58
N GLY A 32 30.78 47.86 5.12
CA GLY A 32 30.79 48.61 3.86
C GLY A 32 29.61 48.24 2.95
N GLY A 33 28.91 49.24 2.40
CA GLY A 33 27.87 49.05 1.39
C GLY A 33 27.43 50.37 0.77
N HIS A 34 27.06 50.36 -0.52
CA HIS A 34 26.35 51.47 -1.18
C HIS A 34 25.75 51.07 -2.55
N SER A 35 24.68 51.78 -2.94
CA SER A 35 24.19 52.08 -4.31
C SER A 35 23.96 50.97 -5.35
N ASP A 36 22.68 50.82 -5.71
CA ASP A 36 22.07 50.89 -7.06
C ASP A 36 22.94 50.75 -8.34
N GLY A 37 22.43 49.97 -9.32
CA GLY A 37 22.81 50.10 -10.74
C GLY A 37 22.57 48.83 -11.60
N PRO A 38 21.61 48.83 -12.54
CA PRO A 38 21.37 47.69 -13.44
C PRO A 38 22.06 47.82 -14.81
N ASN A 39 22.61 46.72 -15.34
CA ASN A 39 22.58 46.30 -16.78
C ASN A 39 23.53 45.11 -17.06
N GLY A 40 23.26 44.34 -18.11
CA GLY A 40 24.06 43.17 -18.55
C GLY A 40 23.21 41.89 -18.59
N ALA A 41 22.41 41.63 -19.63
CA ALA A 41 22.84 41.17 -20.96
C ALA A 41 23.57 39.81 -20.92
N GLY A 42 22.80 38.72 -21.06
CA GLY A 42 23.29 37.34 -21.16
C GLY A 42 22.64 36.60 -22.32
N HIS A 43 23.46 35.86 -23.08
CA HIS A 43 23.04 35.03 -24.21
C HIS A 43 22.26 33.78 -23.75
N VAL A 44 21.33 33.31 -24.57
CA VAL A 44 20.91 31.90 -24.69
C VAL A 44 20.43 31.67 -26.13
N ASP A 45 20.65 30.45 -26.64
CA ASP A 45 20.73 30.19 -28.08
C ASP A 45 19.43 29.65 -28.74
N GLU A 46 19.55 29.34 -30.03
CA GLU A 46 18.50 29.07 -31.02
C GLU A 46 17.86 27.64 -30.96
N PRO A 47 16.86 27.29 -31.81
CA PRO A 47 15.74 26.47 -31.37
C PRO A 47 15.79 24.98 -31.76
N GLY A 48 14.95 24.19 -31.09
CA GLY A 48 14.57 22.84 -31.51
C GLY A 48 13.10 22.77 -31.93
N GLY A 49 12.84 22.69 -33.24
CA GLY A 49 11.59 22.12 -33.76
C GLY A 49 11.57 20.59 -33.56
N GLY A 50 10.45 19.88 -33.72
CA GLY A 50 9.18 20.31 -34.29
C GLY A 50 8.74 19.31 -35.36
N HIS A 51 8.14 18.20 -34.93
CA HIS A 51 7.59 17.18 -35.82
C HIS A 51 6.11 16.95 -35.53
N GLY A 52 5.32 16.97 -36.59
CA GLY A 52 3.92 16.59 -36.62
C GLY A 52 3.60 15.81 -37.90
N ASP A 53 2.31 15.64 -38.17
CA ASP A 53 1.70 14.91 -39.28
C ASP A 53 1.94 13.39 -39.30
N GLY A 54 0.92 12.65 -39.78
CA GLY A 54 0.81 11.21 -39.56
C GLY A 54 0.44 10.38 -40.79
N PRO A 55 -0.82 9.95 -40.93
CA PRO A 55 -1.10 8.54 -41.21
C PRO A 55 -1.33 8.20 -42.69
N ASN A 56 -0.97 6.98 -43.11
CA ASN A 56 -1.61 6.36 -44.27
C ASN A 56 -1.46 4.82 -44.39
N GLY A 57 -2.53 4.17 -44.87
CA GLY A 57 -2.50 3.02 -45.81
C GLY A 57 -2.19 1.60 -45.31
N GLY A 58 -3.09 0.65 -45.58
CA GLY A 58 -2.80 -0.80 -45.42
C GLY A 58 -3.99 -1.78 -45.47
N HIS A 59 -4.73 -1.86 -46.58
CA HIS A 59 -5.76 -2.90 -46.76
C HIS A 59 -5.20 -4.21 -47.34
N SER A 60 -5.49 -5.34 -46.70
CA SER A 60 -5.76 -6.69 -47.27
C SER A 60 -6.13 -7.63 -46.09
N GLY A 61 -7.11 -8.52 -46.13
CA GLY A 61 -8.08 -8.83 -47.19
C GLY A 61 -7.89 -10.22 -47.80
N ASP A 62 -8.30 -11.28 -47.10
CA ASP A 62 -8.62 -12.58 -47.72
C ASP A 62 -9.50 -13.49 -46.84
N THR A 63 -10.52 -14.08 -47.47
CA THR A 63 -11.42 -15.17 -47.01
C THR A 63 -11.97 -15.81 -48.29
N PRO A 64 -12.11 -17.15 -48.43
CA PRO A 64 -13.23 -17.86 -47.79
C PRO A 64 -13.00 -19.38 -47.53
N THR A 65 -14.09 -20.11 -47.17
CA THR A 65 -14.27 -21.58 -47.19
C THR A 65 -13.28 -22.43 -46.37
N GLY A 66 -13.68 -23.18 -45.34
CA GLY A 66 -15.03 -23.51 -44.85
C GLY A 66 -14.97 -24.29 -43.52
N ASP A 67 -15.83 -25.27 -43.21
CA ASP A 67 -16.97 -25.79 -43.99
C ASP A 67 -17.96 -26.61 -43.12
N ASP A 68 -18.97 -27.24 -43.73
CA ASP A 68 -20.07 -28.01 -43.10
C ASP A 68 -19.65 -29.33 -42.39
N HIS A 69 -20.26 -29.65 -41.24
CA HIS A 69 -20.77 -30.99 -40.89
C HIS A 69 -21.65 -31.00 -39.61
N THR A 70 -22.91 -31.41 -39.76
CA THR A 70 -23.74 -32.04 -38.69
C THR A 70 -24.17 -33.44 -39.15
N PRO A 71 -24.35 -34.43 -38.25
CA PRO A 71 -25.73 -34.86 -37.96
C PRO A 71 -25.99 -35.55 -36.59
N GLY A 72 -27.24 -35.48 -36.14
CA GLY A 72 -27.87 -36.44 -35.20
C GLY A 72 -27.55 -36.26 -33.71
N GLY A 73 -28.44 -36.63 -32.77
CA GLY A 73 -29.77 -37.23 -32.91
C GLY A 73 -29.92 -38.49 -32.06
N GLY A 74 -30.53 -38.36 -30.87
CA GLY A 74 -30.69 -39.46 -29.92
C GLY A 74 -31.77 -39.18 -28.89
N ASP A 75 -32.95 -39.75 -29.10
CA ASP A 75 -34.17 -39.54 -28.31
C ASP A 75 -34.33 -40.68 -27.28
N HIS A 76 -34.44 -40.37 -25.98
CA HIS A 76 -34.78 -41.34 -24.93
C HIS A 76 -35.50 -40.66 -23.75
N GLY A 77 -36.83 -40.67 -23.79
CA GLY A 77 -37.67 -40.37 -22.63
C GLY A 77 -37.86 -41.60 -21.71
N GLY A 78 -38.13 -41.34 -20.42
CA GLY A 78 -38.48 -42.36 -19.43
C GLY A 78 -39.03 -41.72 -18.15
N THR A 79 -40.26 -42.05 -17.78
CA THR A 79 -41.02 -41.39 -16.70
C THR A 79 -40.84 -42.06 -15.34
N ASN A 80 -41.37 -41.37 -14.31
CA ASN A 80 -41.86 -41.80 -12.99
C ASN A 80 -41.10 -41.10 -11.85
N SER A 81 -41.67 -40.67 -10.73
CA SER A 81 -43.04 -40.34 -10.29
C SER A 81 -42.92 -40.16 -8.77
N ASP A 82 -43.53 -39.10 -8.23
CA ASP A 82 -44.01 -38.97 -6.85
C ASP A 82 -43.02 -39.17 -5.67
N GLY A 83 -42.78 -38.09 -4.92
CA GLY A 83 -41.91 -38.06 -3.74
C GLY A 83 -42.09 -36.79 -2.91
N ASP A 84 -43.27 -36.62 -2.29
CA ASP A 84 -43.62 -35.45 -1.48
C ASP A 84 -42.89 -35.43 -0.12
N SER A 85 -42.19 -34.33 0.19
CA SER A 85 -41.70 -33.96 1.53
C SER A 85 -41.26 -32.49 1.58
N PRO A 86 -41.74 -31.69 2.54
CA PRO A 86 -41.38 -30.27 2.69
C PRO A 86 -40.18 -30.04 3.65
N SER A 87 -39.81 -28.76 3.82
CA SER A 87 -38.67 -28.25 4.61
C SER A 87 -37.28 -28.52 3.99
N THR A 88 -36.25 -27.71 4.22
CA THR A 88 -36.13 -26.45 5.01
C THR A 88 -35.55 -25.33 4.14
N GLY A 89 -35.70 -24.06 4.56
CA GLY A 89 -35.26 -22.91 3.77
C GLY A 89 -33.76 -22.90 3.47
N SER A 90 -33.40 -22.72 2.19
CA SER A 90 -32.09 -22.21 1.84
C SER A 90 -31.99 -20.77 2.34
N HIS A 91 -30.93 -20.43 3.05
CA HIS A 91 -30.58 -19.03 3.22
C HIS A 91 -30.31 -18.42 1.85
N GLY A 92 -30.70 -17.15 1.69
CA GLY A 92 -30.25 -16.36 0.55
C GLY A 92 -28.75 -16.10 0.73
N ASP A 93 -27.94 -16.74 -0.11
CA ASP A 93 -26.58 -16.29 -0.38
C ASP A 93 -26.69 -15.01 -1.22
N ASP A 94 -27.02 -13.90 -0.55
CA ASP A 94 -27.13 -12.55 -1.14
C ASP A 94 -25.74 -11.94 -1.33
N SER A 95 -24.77 -12.78 -1.70
CA SER A 95 -23.50 -12.39 -2.29
C SER A 95 -23.78 -11.84 -3.68
N THR A 96 -24.25 -10.59 -3.74
CA THR A 96 -24.33 -9.82 -4.99
C THR A 96 -23.02 -9.99 -5.76
N PRO A 97 -23.04 -10.48 -7.02
CA PRO A 97 -21.81 -10.70 -7.78
C PRO A 97 -20.96 -9.43 -7.77
N ALA A 98 -19.68 -9.57 -7.43
CA ALA A 98 -18.76 -8.44 -7.42
C ALA A 98 -18.78 -7.77 -8.80
N GLU A 99 -19.17 -6.49 -8.85
CA GLU A 99 -19.27 -5.77 -10.13
C GLU A 99 -17.91 -5.77 -10.85
N GLU A 100 -17.93 -5.90 -12.17
CA GLU A 100 -16.71 -5.79 -12.97
C GLU A 100 -16.05 -4.43 -12.73
N PRO A 101 -14.71 -4.36 -12.51
CA PRO A 101 -14.02 -3.11 -12.18
C PRO A 101 -14.28 -2.00 -13.21
N ARG A 102 -15.09 -1.02 -12.79
CA ARG A 102 -15.52 0.12 -13.60
C ARG A 102 -15.08 1.47 -12.98
N PRO A 103 -14.82 2.49 -13.81
CA PRO A 103 -14.59 3.84 -13.32
C PRO A 103 -15.82 4.43 -12.63
N PHE A 104 -15.57 5.37 -11.72
CA PHE A 104 -16.60 6.00 -10.90
C PHE A 104 -17.42 7.07 -11.66
N GLU A 105 -18.74 7.04 -11.52
CA GLU A 105 -19.63 8.02 -12.17
C GLU A 105 -19.73 9.35 -11.39
N ARG A 106 -19.29 10.45 -12.02
CA ARG A 106 -19.33 11.81 -11.43
C ARG A 106 -20.76 12.36 -11.37
N GLY A 107 -21.07 13.06 -10.28
CA GLY A 107 -22.34 13.77 -10.07
C GLY A 107 -23.53 12.90 -9.66
N GLY A 108 -23.35 11.57 -9.56
CA GLY A 108 -24.36 10.65 -9.05
C GLY A 108 -24.49 10.66 -7.51
N GLU A 109 -25.38 9.81 -6.99
CA GLU A 109 -25.66 9.75 -5.55
C GLU A 109 -24.42 9.39 -4.72
N THR A 110 -23.61 8.42 -5.19
CA THR A 110 -22.34 8.03 -4.57
C THR A 110 -21.40 9.23 -4.36
N GLU A 111 -21.35 10.21 -5.29
CA GLU A 111 -20.52 11.42 -5.09
C GLU A 111 -21.02 12.26 -3.91
N GLN A 112 -22.34 12.44 -3.78
CA GLN A 112 -22.93 13.18 -2.68
C GLN A 112 -22.74 12.45 -1.35
N GLN A 113 -22.93 11.13 -1.33
CA GLN A 113 -22.66 10.29 -0.16
C GLN A 113 -21.21 10.42 0.30
N ILE A 114 -20.22 10.32 -0.60
CA ILE A 114 -18.79 10.53 -0.28
C ILE A 114 -18.54 11.90 0.36
N ARG A 115 -19.11 12.97 -0.22
CA ARG A 115 -18.96 14.35 0.29
C ARG A 115 -19.57 14.51 1.69
N ASP A 116 -20.61 13.74 2.02
CA ASP A 116 -21.26 13.77 3.32
C ASP A 116 -20.55 12.89 4.36
N GLN A 117 -20.01 11.72 3.98
CA GLN A 117 -19.17 10.90 4.86
C GLN A 117 -17.87 11.61 5.25
N LEU A 118 -17.24 12.31 4.31
CA LEU A 118 -15.99 13.04 4.53
C LEU A 118 -16.19 14.45 5.13
N ARG A 119 -17.44 14.84 5.43
CA ARG A 119 -17.78 16.15 5.99
C ARG A 119 -17.22 16.30 7.41
N GLY A 120 -16.20 17.15 7.55
CA GLY A 120 -15.48 17.35 8.82
C GLY A 120 -14.27 16.42 9.01
N SER A 121 -13.94 15.61 8.01
CA SER A 121 -12.62 14.95 7.92
C SER A 121 -11.50 15.97 7.66
N LYS A 122 -10.24 15.51 7.63
CA LYS A 122 -9.09 16.36 7.27
C LYS A 122 -8.90 16.53 5.76
N VAL A 123 -9.66 15.81 4.93
CA VAL A 123 -9.57 15.90 3.46
C VAL A 123 -10.10 17.28 3.03
N LYS A 124 -9.28 18.08 2.35
CA LYS A 124 -9.69 19.43 1.93
C LYS A 124 -10.66 19.33 0.75
N PRO A 125 -11.64 20.25 0.58
CA PRO A 125 -12.61 20.19 -0.51
C PRO A 125 -11.98 20.06 -1.91
N GLY A 126 -10.94 20.85 -2.22
CA GLY A 126 -10.24 20.77 -3.51
C GLY A 126 -9.36 19.52 -3.68
N ASP A 127 -8.91 18.91 -2.58
CA ASP A 127 -8.24 17.60 -2.63
C ASP A 127 -9.28 16.50 -2.93
N LEU A 128 -10.47 16.58 -2.29
CA LEU A 128 -11.59 15.67 -2.55
C LEU A 128 -12.10 15.78 -4.00
N ASP A 129 -12.29 16.99 -4.53
CA ASP A 129 -12.72 17.20 -5.92
C ASP A 129 -11.74 16.56 -6.93
N LYS A 130 -10.44 16.60 -6.63
CA LYS A 130 -9.38 15.98 -7.43
C LYS A 130 -9.32 14.45 -7.25
N ALA A 131 -9.51 13.95 -6.03
CA ALA A 131 -9.62 12.52 -5.76
C ALA A 131 -10.81 11.89 -6.51
N LEU A 132 -11.99 12.53 -6.45
CA LEU A 132 -13.18 12.13 -7.19
C LEU A 132 -12.97 12.16 -8.71
N ALA A 133 -12.20 13.12 -9.24
CA ALA A 133 -11.83 13.15 -10.66
C ALA A 133 -10.90 12.00 -11.04
N ASN A 134 -9.88 11.72 -10.22
CA ASN A 134 -8.97 10.60 -10.47
C ASN A 134 -9.65 9.23 -10.34
N LEU A 135 -10.61 9.07 -9.41
CA LEU A 135 -11.44 7.87 -9.30
C LEU A 135 -12.31 7.63 -10.55
N ALA A 136 -12.83 8.69 -11.17
CA ALA A 136 -13.56 8.60 -12.43
C ALA A 136 -12.68 8.22 -13.65
N ASP A 137 -11.35 8.31 -13.52
CA ASP A 137 -10.38 7.86 -14.53
C ASP A 137 -9.78 6.47 -14.23
N HIS A 138 -10.11 5.84 -13.09
CA HIS A 138 -9.41 4.64 -12.58
C HIS A 138 -10.25 3.36 -12.72
N PRO A 139 -9.69 2.19 -13.12
CA PRO A 139 -10.46 0.96 -13.29
C PRO A 139 -11.15 0.44 -12.01
N ALA A 140 -10.52 0.57 -10.85
CA ALA A 140 -11.15 0.27 -9.55
C ALA A 140 -11.90 1.50 -8.96
N GLY A 141 -12.30 2.45 -9.81
CA GLY A 141 -12.82 3.75 -9.40
C GLY A 141 -14.12 3.66 -8.61
N GLN A 142 -15.10 2.94 -9.14
CA GLN A 142 -16.41 2.76 -8.53
C GLN A 142 -16.32 2.00 -7.21
N GLU A 143 -15.56 0.90 -7.19
CA GLU A 143 -15.29 0.09 -6.00
C GLU A 143 -14.78 0.94 -4.82
N MET A 144 -13.78 1.80 -5.06
CA MET A 144 -13.27 2.71 -4.04
C MET A 144 -14.27 3.80 -3.68
N ALA A 145 -15.05 4.30 -4.65
CA ALA A 145 -16.08 5.31 -4.40
C ALA A 145 -17.18 4.78 -3.46
N ASP A 146 -17.66 3.54 -3.67
CA ASP A 146 -18.69 2.92 -2.84
C ASP A 146 -18.14 2.54 -1.45
N LEU A 147 -16.87 2.08 -1.35
CA LEU A 147 -16.19 1.90 -0.07
C LEU A 147 -16.11 3.21 0.73
N ILE A 148 -15.82 4.34 0.09
CA ILE A 148 -15.80 5.65 0.76
C ILE A 148 -17.23 6.11 1.12
N ALA A 149 -18.20 5.93 0.22
CA ALA A 149 -19.61 6.30 0.40
C ALA A 149 -20.29 5.54 1.56
N SER A 150 -19.88 4.29 1.81
CA SER A 150 -20.34 3.49 2.94
C SER A 150 -20.03 4.12 4.32
N GLY A 151 -18.99 4.97 4.39
CA GLY A 151 -18.49 5.55 5.64
C GLY A 151 -17.84 4.53 6.60
N ARG A 152 -17.66 3.27 6.19
CA ARG A 152 -17.24 2.16 7.07
C ARG A 152 -15.86 2.33 7.73
N PHE A 153 -15.00 3.19 7.15
CA PHE A 153 -13.67 3.52 7.66
C PHE A 153 -13.61 4.89 8.37
N ASN A 154 -14.75 5.59 8.53
CA ASN A 154 -14.79 6.90 9.16
C ASN A 154 -14.30 6.83 10.62
N GLY A 155 -13.39 7.74 10.98
CA GLY A 155 -12.78 7.79 12.31
C GLY A 155 -11.59 6.82 12.52
N MET A 156 -11.30 5.92 11.56
CA MET A 156 -10.07 5.12 11.60
C MET A 156 -8.82 5.99 11.50
N THR A 157 -7.73 5.55 12.14
CA THR A 157 -6.48 6.29 12.19
C THR A 157 -5.92 6.50 10.77
N ASN A 158 -5.72 7.76 10.39
CA ASN A 158 -5.17 8.21 9.10
C ASN A 158 -5.97 7.82 7.84
N TYR A 159 -7.21 7.37 7.93
CA TYR A 159 -8.05 7.13 6.74
C TYR A 159 -8.15 8.37 5.83
N ASP A 160 -8.11 9.58 6.41
CA ASP A 160 -8.03 10.85 5.67
C ASP A 160 -6.78 10.98 4.78
N GLN A 161 -5.67 10.32 5.12
CA GLN A 161 -4.46 10.30 4.30
C GLN A 161 -4.63 9.39 3.07
N VAL A 162 -5.30 8.24 3.23
CA VAL A 162 -5.56 7.29 2.14
C VAL A 162 -6.46 7.93 1.08
N VAL A 163 -7.56 8.56 1.51
CA VAL A 163 -8.44 9.31 0.60
C VAL A 163 -7.70 10.48 -0.07
N SER A 164 -6.79 11.14 0.65
CA SER A 164 -5.94 12.20 0.09
C SER A 164 -4.89 11.67 -0.90
N SER A 165 -4.47 10.40 -0.79
CA SER A 165 -3.52 9.78 -1.73
C SER A 165 -4.09 9.68 -3.15
N PHE A 166 -5.42 9.48 -3.27
CA PHE A 166 -6.12 9.46 -4.55
C PHE A 166 -6.06 10.79 -5.32
N THR A 167 -5.52 11.87 -4.73
CA THR A 167 -5.14 13.09 -5.48
C THR A 167 -3.95 12.87 -6.44
N GLN A 168 -3.20 11.78 -6.31
CA GLN A 168 -2.02 11.43 -7.12
C GLN A 168 -2.30 10.12 -7.86
N LYS A 169 -2.39 10.16 -9.20
CA LYS A 169 -2.76 8.98 -10.01
C LYS A 169 -1.77 7.82 -9.85
N ASP A 170 -0.51 8.17 -9.67
CA ASP A 170 0.64 7.32 -9.41
C ASP A 170 0.69 6.73 -7.99
N ALA A 171 -0.13 7.21 -7.05
CA ALA A 171 -0.30 6.61 -5.71
C ALA A 171 -1.57 5.73 -5.59
N MET A 172 -2.51 5.81 -6.54
CA MET A 172 -3.85 5.23 -6.39
C MET A 172 -3.83 3.72 -6.12
N SER A 173 -2.99 2.95 -6.81
CA SER A 173 -2.90 1.50 -6.62
C SER A 173 -2.55 1.10 -5.18
N GLY A 174 -1.76 1.91 -4.48
CA GLY A 174 -1.44 1.71 -3.07
C GLY A 174 -2.67 1.92 -2.18
N GLY A 175 -3.34 3.06 -2.34
CA GLY A 175 -4.58 3.35 -1.60
C GLY A 175 -5.71 2.35 -1.88
N VAL A 176 -5.78 1.80 -3.10
CA VAL A 176 -6.73 0.74 -3.47
C VAL A 176 -6.50 -0.52 -2.65
N GLU A 177 -5.28 -1.05 -2.59
CA GLU A 177 -5.01 -2.26 -1.79
C GLU A 177 -5.08 -2.03 -0.29
N GLN A 178 -4.79 -0.81 0.20
CA GLN A 178 -5.05 -0.44 1.60
C GLN A 178 -6.55 -0.58 1.94
N LEU A 179 -7.46 -0.01 1.13
CA LEU A 179 -8.89 -0.08 1.39
C LEU A 179 -9.47 -1.49 1.18
N ARG A 180 -9.01 -2.22 0.15
CA ARG A 180 -9.38 -3.65 -0.06
C ARG A 180 -8.95 -4.53 1.11
N LEU A 181 -7.75 -4.34 1.66
CA LEU A 181 -7.34 -5.06 2.86
C LEU A 181 -8.17 -4.65 4.08
N ALA A 182 -8.42 -3.35 4.29
CA ALA A 182 -9.24 -2.88 5.39
C ALA A 182 -10.69 -3.42 5.34
N GLU A 183 -11.28 -3.56 4.14
CA GLU A 183 -12.55 -4.27 3.98
C GLU A 183 -12.42 -5.76 4.35
N ARG A 184 -11.45 -6.48 3.80
CA ARG A 184 -11.25 -7.92 4.10
C ARG A 184 -11.08 -8.16 5.61
N LEU A 185 -10.40 -7.24 6.30
CA LEU A 185 -10.24 -7.22 7.76
C LEU A 185 -11.56 -6.94 8.49
N GLN A 186 -12.34 -5.93 8.09
CA GLN A 186 -13.67 -5.69 8.68
C GLN A 186 -14.61 -6.89 8.48
N ASN A 187 -14.61 -7.48 7.29
CA ASN A 187 -15.44 -8.63 6.93
C ASN A 187 -15.01 -9.91 7.68
N SER A 188 -13.77 -10.01 8.16
CA SER A 188 -13.33 -11.07 9.09
C SER A 188 -13.58 -10.75 10.57
N GLY A 189 -14.10 -9.56 10.90
CA GLY A 189 -14.46 -9.11 12.24
C GLY A 189 -13.43 -8.22 12.94
N VAL A 190 -12.38 -7.77 12.22
CA VAL A 190 -11.31 -6.91 12.75
C VAL A 190 -11.68 -5.44 12.57
N THR A 191 -11.86 -4.70 13.66
CA THR A 191 -12.31 -3.29 13.63
C THR A 191 -11.24 -2.28 14.05
N ASP A 192 -10.20 -2.71 14.76
CA ASP A 192 -9.07 -1.87 15.18
C ASP A 192 -8.04 -1.82 14.04
N ILE A 193 -8.27 -0.90 13.11
CA ILE A 193 -7.50 -0.71 11.87
C ILE A 193 -7.01 0.74 11.80
N GLY A 194 -5.75 0.91 11.41
CA GLY A 194 -5.14 2.19 11.09
C GLY A 194 -4.34 2.13 9.80
N PHE A 195 -4.21 3.26 9.13
CA PHE A 195 -3.49 3.40 7.85
C PHE A 195 -2.21 4.21 8.04
N GLU A 196 -1.28 4.14 7.08
CA GLU A 196 -0.13 5.05 6.95
C GLU A 196 0.68 5.22 8.27
N ILE A 197 0.82 4.12 9.05
CA ILE A 197 1.43 4.14 10.39
C ILE A 197 2.95 4.20 10.26
N LYS A 198 3.52 5.34 10.64
CA LYS A 198 4.94 5.65 10.47
C LYS A 198 5.71 5.60 11.79
N LYS A 199 7.00 5.96 11.75
CA LYS A 199 7.91 6.06 12.91
C LYS A 199 7.34 6.89 14.09
N ASP A 200 7.86 6.62 15.29
CA ASP A 200 7.56 7.34 16.54
C ASP A 200 6.09 7.26 17.01
N ILE A 201 5.34 6.24 16.58
CA ILE A 201 3.94 5.97 16.96
C ILE A 201 3.87 4.75 17.88
N GLU A 202 3.14 4.83 18.99
CA GLU A 202 2.87 3.68 19.87
C GLU A 202 1.76 2.79 19.27
N ILE A 203 2.11 1.57 18.88
CA ILE A 203 1.19 0.62 18.21
C ILE A 203 0.60 -0.43 19.16
N LYS A 204 1.17 -0.60 20.36
CA LYS A 204 0.65 -1.38 21.49
C LYS A 204 1.42 -0.95 22.76
N PRO A 205 0.90 -1.20 23.99
CA PRO A 205 1.48 -0.65 25.21
C PRO A 205 2.99 -0.86 25.36
N GLY A 206 3.74 0.24 25.41
CA GLY A 206 5.20 0.26 25.54
C GLY A 206 5.98 -0.07 24.27
N VAL A 207 5.35 -0.18 23.10
CA VAL A 207 6.01 -0.49 21.81
C VAL A 207 5.74 0.61 20.78
N THR A 208 6.79 1.39 20.54
CA THR A 208 6.83 2.47 19.55
C THR A 208 7.49 1.99 18.25
N THR A 209 6.96 2.43 17.10
CA THR A 209 7.50 2.13 15.77
C THR A 209 8.89 2.71 15.55
N GLY A 210 9.81 1.91 14.99
CA GLY A 210 11.19 2.31 14.72
C GLY A 210 11.35 3.39 13.63
N PRO A 211 12.55 3.99 13.49
CA PRO A 211 12.77 5.20 12.70
C PRO A 211 12.60 5.05 11.19
N LYS A 212 12.56 3.81 10.66
CA LYS A 212 12.29 3.52 9.25
C LYS A 212 10.86 3.05 8.98
N THR A 213 10.00 2.98 10.01
CA THR A 213 8.69 2.36 9.88
C THR A 213 7.82 3.13 8.91
N ASP A 214 7.31 2.37 7.94
CA ASP A 214 6.12 2.63 7.14
C ASP A 214 5.30 1.33 7.27
N LEU A 215 4.00 1.49 7.52
CA LEU A 215 2.99 0.45 7.39
C LEU A 215 1.82 1.09 6.67
N ASP A 216 1.52 0.60 5.47
CA ASP A 216 0.37 1.07 4.68
C ASP A 216 -0.95 0.77 5.44
N VAL A 217 -1.03 -0.42 6.07
CA VAL A 217 -2.11 -0.81 7.00
C VAL A 217 -1.53 -1.44 8.26
N MET A 218 -2.13 -1.13 9.40
CA MET A 218 -1.96 -1.81 10.68
C MET A 218 -3.32 -2.28 11.17
N ALA A 219 -3.38 -3.50 11.72
CA ALA A 219 -4.59 -4.06 12.32
C ALA A 219 -4.28 -4.76 13.64
N ARG A 220 -5.21 -4.72 14.59
CA ARG A 220 -5.09 -5.42 15.89
C ARG A 220 -6.24 -6.40 16.08
N ASP A 221 -5.93 -7.63 16.48
CA ASP A 221 -6.95 -8.64 16.82
C ASP A 221 -7.47 -8.51 18.26
N ALA A 222 -8.47 -9.34 18.59
CA ALA A 222 -9.11 -9.36 19.90
C ALA A 222 -8.16 -9.78 21.05
N ASP A 223 -7.06 -10.48 20.76
CA ASP A 223 -6.02 -10.82 21.72
C ASP A 223 -4.97 -9.68 21.89
N GLY A 224 -5.13 -8.59 21.14
CA GLY A 224 -4.27 -7.41 21.19
C GLY A 224 -3.02 -7.50 20.29
N LYS A 225 -2.92 -8.55 19.47
CA LYS A 225 -1.76 -8.80 18.60
C LYS A 225 -1.80 -7.90 17.37
N VAL A 226 -0.68 -7.26 17.05
CA VAL A 226 -0.59 -6.27 15.95
C VAL A 226 -0.05 -6.90 14.67
N TYR A 227 -0.80 -6.74 13.59
CA TYR A 227 -0.44 -7.12 12.23
C TYR A 227 -0.09 -5.85 11.45
N GLY A 228 1.10 -5.80 10.86
CA GLY A 228 1.57 -4.70 10.03
C GLY A 228 1.76 -5.14 8.57
N TYR A 229 1.21 -4.36 7.64
CA TYR A 229 1.19 -4.64 6.21
C TYR A 229 1.89 -3.52 5.43
N GLN A 230 2.70 -3.91 4.44
CA GLN A 230 3.25 -3.01 3.42
C GLN A 230 3.00 -3.64 2.04
N PHE A 231 2.60 -2.83 1.07
CA PHE A 231 2.37 -3.18 -0.33
C PHE A 231 3.53 -2.72 -1.21
N LYS A 232 3.75 -3.39 -2.35
CA LYS A 232 4.62 -2.89 -3.44
C LYS A 232 4.25 -3.47 -4.81
N ASP A 233 3.95 -2.62 -5.77
CA ASP A 233 4.05 -3.01 -7.19
C ASP A 233 5.53 -3.03 -7.61
N VAL A 234 5.94 -4.11 -8.28
CA VAL A 234 7.24 -4.24 -8.92
C VAL A 234 7.07 -4.67 -10.38
N LEU A 235 6.81 -3.70 -11.26
CA LEU A 235 6.73 -3.81 -12.74
C LEU A 235 7.88 -4.57 -13.45
N THR A 236 9.00 -4.86 -12.78
CA THR A 236 10.10 -5.67 -13.34
C THR A 236 10.32 -6.91 -12.47
N PRO A 237 9.86 -8.11 -12.88
CA PRO A 237 9.88 -9.29 -12.00
C PRO A 237 11.30 -9.70 -11.56
N LYS A 238 12.29 -9.55 -12.46
CA LYS A 238 13.72 -9.75 -12.17
C LYS A 238 14.30 -8.82 -11.08
N LYS A 239 13.55 -7.82 -10.62
CA LYS A 239 13.93 -6.90 -9.53
C LYS A 239 13.18 -7.16 -8.21
N VAL A 240 12.20 -8.07 -8.18
CA VAL A 240 11.32 -8.33 -7.01
C VAL A 240 12.11 -8.63 -5.74
N ALA A 241 13.03 -9.61 -5.78
CA ALA A 241 13.90 -9.93 -4.65
C ALA A 241 14.66 -8.69 -4.13
N ASN A 242 15.31 -7.94 -5.02
CA ASN A 242 16.06 -6.73 -4.67
C ASN A 242 15.14 -5.65 -4.06
N LYS A 243 13.95 -5.44 -4.63
CA LYS A 243 12.97 -4.47 -4.13
C LYS A 243 12.42 -4.85 -2.76
N MET A 244 12.17 -6.13 -2.49
CA MET A 244 11.85 -6.59 -1.13
C MET A 244 13.00 -6.25 -0.17
N TRP A 245 14.24 -6.66 -0.47
CA TRP A 245 15.40 -6.38 0.40
C TRP A 245 15.69 -4.89 0.62
N GLN A 246 15.37 -4.02 -0.34
CA GLN A 246 15.48 -2.56 -0.18
C GLN A 246 14.45 -1.97 0.80
N ASN A 247 13.24 -2.53 0.86
CA ASN A 247 12.10 -1.95 1.58
C ASN A 247 11.77 -2.73 2.88
N ILE A 248 12.28 -3.94 3.07
CA ILE A 248 11.97 -4.83 4.21
C ILE A 248 12.22 -4.19 5.59
N GLY A 249 13.09 -3.19 5.67
CA GLY A 249 13.33 -2.40 6.88
C GLY A 249 12.12 -1.62 7.39
N GLN A 250 11.18 -1.24 6.49
CA GLN A 250 9.93 -0.55 6.85
C GLN A 250 9.05 -1.44 7.75
N LEU A 251 8.91 -2.72 7.37
CA LEU A 251 8.21 -3.74 8.16
C LEU A 251 9.05 -4.25 9.34
N ALA A 252 10.34 -4.53 9.14
CA ALA A 252 11.18 -5.17 10.15
C ALA A 252 11.31 -4.33 11.43
N ASP A 253 11.49 -3.02 11.28
CA ASP A 253 11.66 -2.04 12.38
C ASP A 253 10.32 -1.63 13.05
N SER A 254 9.16 -2.12 12.56
CA SER A 254 7.83 -1.65 12.96
C SER A 254 7.39 -1.99 14.40
N GLY A 255 7.89 -3.09 14.97
CA GLY A 255 7.41 -3.61 16.27
C GLY A 255 6.09 -4.41 16.23
N ALA A 256 5.48 -4.60 15.05
CA ALA A 256 4.33 -5.47 14.86
C ALA A 256 4.66 -6.95 15.17
N ASP A 257 3.67 -7.70 15.67
CA ASP A 257 3.77 -9.13 16.03
C ASP A 257 3.61 -10.06 14.82
N VAL A 258 2.97 -9.58 13.76
CA VAL A 258 2.97 -10.20 12.43
C VAL A 258 3.33 -9.12 11.41
N LYS A 259 4.27 -9.42 10.53
CA LYS A 259 4.75 -8.49 9.50
C LYS A 259 4.50 -9.13 8.15
N VAL A 260 3.77 -8.46 7.27
CA VAL A 260 3.34 -8.99 5.97
C VAL A 260 3.78 -8.05 4.87
N PHE A 261 4.68 -8.51 4.01
CA PHE A 261 5.01 -7.82 2.77
C PHE A 261 4.16 -8.38 1.63
N VAL A 262 3.16 -7.61 1.19
CA VAL A 262 2.42 -7.89 -0.04
C VAL A 262 3.19 -7.25 -1.20
N VAL A 263 3.48 -8.02 -2.24
CA VAL A 263 4.25 -7.56 -3.40
C VAL A 263 3.60 -8.09 -4.66
N ASP A 264 3.19 -7.21 -5.56
CA ASP A 264 2.61 -7.59 -6.85
C ASP A 264 3.65 -7.44 -7.96
N THR A 265 3.64 -8.35 -8.93
CA THR A 265 4.54 -8.31 -10.08
C THR A 265 3.92 -8.98 -11.32
N LYS A 266 4.70 -8.98 -12.41
CA LYS A 266 4.30 -9.50 -13.72
C LYS A 266 4.87 -10.89 -14.02
N GLY A 267 4.27 -11.58 -14.98
CA GLY A 267 4.58 -12.98 -15.27
C GLY A 267 3.89 -13.95 -14.31
N SER A 268 4.29 -15.22 -14.36
CA SER A 268 3.60 -16.33 -13.69
C SER A 268 4.24 -16.82 -12.40
N VAL A 269 3.49 -17.59 -11.60
CA VAL A 269 3.99 -18.44 -10.52
C VAL A 269 5.13 -19.33 -11.03
N ALA A 270 4.98 -19.90 -12.22
CA ALA A 270 6.00 -20.76 -12.84
C ALA A 270 7.31 -20.01 -13.14
N ASP A 271 7.24 -18.79 -13.69
CA ASP A 271 8.40 -17.92 -13.92
C ASP A 271 9.10 -17.55 -12.61
N MET A 272 8.31 -17.23 -11.57
CA MET A 272 8.85 -16.87 -10.26
C MET A 272 9.57 -18.05 -9.60
N LEU A 273 8.99 -19.25 -9.65
CA LEU A 273 9.64 -20.48 -9.19
C LEU A 273 10.90 -20.80 -10.02
N ALA A 274 10.84 -20.69 -11.35
CA ALA A 274 11.98 -20.92 -12.23
C ALA A 274 13.13 -19.93 -12.01
N SER A 275 12.84 -18.69 -11.58
CA SER A 275 13.86 -17.71 -11.18
C SER A 275 14.58 -18.07 -9.87
N GLY A 276 14.05 -19.02 -9.09
CA GLY A 276 14.58 -19.43 -7.80
C GLY A 276 14.16 -18.54 -6.62
N ILE A 277 13.11 -17.70 -6.79
CA ILE A 277 12.67 -16.68 -5.82
C ILE A 277 12.50 -17.21 -4.39
N GLN A 278 12.12 -18.48 -4.24
CA GLN A 278 11.94 -19.17 -2.97
C GLN A 278 13.16 -19.05 -2.03
N LYS A 279 14.38 -18.95 -2.57
CA LYS A 279 15.60 -18.76 -1.78
C LYS A 279 15.68 -17.38 -1.15
N ASP A 280 15.26 -16.34 -1.86
CA ASP A 280 15.18 -14.99 -1.32
C ASP A 280 14.00 -14.84 -0.36
N LEU A 281 12.83 -15.44 -0.66
CA LEU A 281 11.68 -15.47 0.26
C LEU A 281 12.03 -16.15 1.59
N ALA A 282 12.68 -17.33 1.52
CA ALA A 282 13.14 -18.05 2.71
C ALA A 282 14.18 -17.25 3.51
N ARG A 283 15.10 -16.55 2.82
CA ARG A 283 16.08 -15.68 3.49
C ARG A 283 15.43 -14.45 4.11
N ILE A 284 14.44 -13.82 3.48
CA ILE A 284 13.68 -12.68 4.04
C ILE A 284 13.03 -13.09 5.37
N HIS A 285 12.28 -14.20 5.36
CA HIS A 285 11.62 -14.68 6.56
C HIS A 285 12.63 -15.03 7.67
N ALA A 286 13.66 -15.82 7.35
CA ALA A 286 14.65 -16.27 8.34
C ALA A 286 15.52 -15.14 8.91
N GLU A 287 15.70 -14.02 8.19
CA GLU A 287 16.51 -12.89 8.63
C GLU A 287 15.71 -11.73 9.25
N ARG A 288 14.42 -11.59 8.97
CA ARG A 288 13.61 -10.41 9.34
C ARG A 288 12.29 -10.70 10.04
N ASP A 289 11.87 -11.97 10.09
CA ASP A 289 10.59 -12.40 10.65
C ASP A 289 9.39 -11.72 9.95
N VAL A 290 9.37 -11.84 8.62
CA VAL A 290 8.37 -11.24 7.73
C VAL A 290 7.77 -12.31 6.82
N ILE A 291 6.45 -12.42 6.81
CA ILE A 291 5.68 -13.19 5.83
C ILE A 291 5.68 -12.41 4.51
N VAL A 292 5.92 -13.09 3.39
CA VAL A 292 5.80 -12.49 2.06
C VAL A 292 4.64 -13.11 1.31
N VAL A 293 3.80 -12.26 0.71
CA VAL A 293 2.71 -12.61 -0.20
C VAL A 293 3.03 -11.98 -1.55
N LEU A 294 3.46 -12.80 -2.50
CA LEU A 294 3.88 -12.38 -3.84
C LEU A 294 2.76 -12.65 -4.86
N GLY A 295 2.01 -11.62 -5.23
CA GLY A 295 1.00 -11.65 -6.29
C GLY A 295 1.62 -11.66 -7.68
N VAL A 296 1.04 -12.46 -8.57
CA VAL A 296 1.44 -12.67 -9.97
C VAL A 296 0.20 -12.89 -10.84
N GLU A 297 0.34 -12.82 -12.16
CA GLU A 297 -0.81 -12.71 -13.06
C GLU A 297 -1.67 -13.99 -13.18
N ASP A 298 -1.17 -15.12 -12.68
CA ASP A 298 -1.86 -16.42 -12.60
C ASP A 298 -2.04 -16.95 -11.16
N GLY A 299 -1.73 -16.16 -10.12
CA GLY A 299 -1.92 -16.60 -8.73
C GLY A 299 -1.08 -15.86 -7.68
N THR A 300 -0.70 -16.58 -6.62
CA THR A 300 0.04 -15.99 -5.49
C THR A 300 1.02 -16.99 -4.88
N LEU A 301 2.26 -16.55 -4.63
CA LEU A 301 3.27 -17.29 -3.89
C LEU A 301 3.40 -16.74 -2.48
N MET A 302 3.20 -17.59 -1.47
CA MET A 302 3.33 -17.21 -0.06
C MET A 302 4.54 -17.87 0.59
N TYR A 303 5.27 -17.13 1.42
CA TYR A 303 6.31 -17.68 2.29
C TYR A 303 6.19 -17.14 3.73
N PRO A 304 6.18 -18.01 4.77
CA PRO A 304 6.22 -19.47 4.68
C PRO A 304 4.90 -20.04 4.13
N PRO A 305 4.95 -21.15 3.34
CA PRO A 305 3.74 -21.71 2.74
C PRO A 305 2.69 -22.11 3.78
N GLY A 306 1.43 -21.71 3.54
CA GLY A 306 0.30 -22.01 4.44
C GLY A 306 0.26 -21.20 5.74
N THR A 307 1.07 -20.14 5.87
CA THR A 307 1.04 -19.27 7.05
C THR A 307 -0.20 -18.38 7.02
N ASN A 308 -0.99 -18.39 8.09
CA ASN A 308 -2.07 -17.41 8.22
C ASN A 308 -1.49 -16.01 8.48
N PHE A 309 -1.77 -15.08 7.55
CA PHE A 309 -1.30 -13.69 7.59
C PHE A 309 -2.43 -12.68 7.89
N MET A 310 -3.67 -13.17 8.04
CA MET A 310 -4.84 -12.37 8.43
C MET A 310 -5.13 -12.54 9.93
N PRO A 311 -5.61 -11.52 10.65
CA PRO A 311 -6.01 -11.68 12.04
C PRO A 311 -7.29 -12.54 12.12
N GLY A 312 -7.46 -13.30 13.20
CA GLY A 312 -8.64 -14.18 13.37
C GLY A 312 -8.61 -15.52 12.60
N GLY A 313 -7.55 -15.81 11.84
CA GLY A 313 -7.30 -17.17 11.31
C GLY A 313 -8.01 -17.56 10.01
N ARG A 314 -8.63 -16.60 9.30
CA ARG A 314 -9.32 -16.84 8.02
C ARG A 314 -8.55 -16.17 6.88
N PRO A 315 -8.12 -16.91 5.84
CA PRO A 315 -7.55 -16.34 4.61
C PRO A 315 -8.62 -15.65 3.76
#